data_AF-A0A1Y2VD80-F1
#
_entry.id   AF-A0A1Y2VD80-F1
#
_cell.length_a   1.000
_cell.length_b   1.000
_cell.length_c   1.000
_cell.angle_alpha   90.00
_cell.angle_beta   90.00
_cell.angle_gamma   90.00
#
_symmetry.space_group_name_H-M   'P 1'
#
loop_
_entity.id
_entity.type
_entity.pdbx_description
1 polymer ?
#
loop_
_entity_poly.entity_id
_entity_poly.type
_entity_poly.pdbx_seq_one_letter_code
_entity_poly.pdbx_strand_id
1 'polypeptide(L)'
;MEFITVAHPAQSRSKNLRRQAHSHAARVAHARVRKLRMAGYTRREADDPDMQERNLQPPNWNTDERIQTSISRDETITLAPRSISGAFEHEPLASFLKSLTNREHFLFSHYIKVVLPYLCGHCPVMQHFAEYNNYMRRNWVFFSSTDVDLLKGFLLASCRHLSMVHSEQEYVNVAIQYKLAYVQSLREIISTEDPSLGRIAVTRAIVLAFDDIMLGDLDMASKHVSGVLQIAHMAGGFEALGLSEFVHYILHTYTHGKRLLDPIPILPCSDRFMKPGSTRP
;
A
#
# COMPACT_ATOMS: atom_id res chain seq x y z
N MET A 1 -30.69 0.61 10.68
CA MET A 1 -30.59 -0.01 9.35
C MET A 1 -30.46 -1.51 9.55
N GLU A 2 -31.55 -2.24 9.30
CA GLU A 2 -31.58 -3.71 9.30
C GLU A 2 -31.26 -4.20 7.89
N PHE A 3 -30.35 -5.17 7.79
CA PHE A 3 -29.99 -5.78 6.51
C PHE A 3 -30.84 -7.03 6.28
N ILE A 4 -31.67 -7.00 5.24
CA ILE A 4 -32.34 -8.19 4.71
C ILE A 4 -31.40 -8.85 3.72
N THR A 5 -30.86 -10.02 4.07
CA THR A 5 -30.14 -10.89 3.14
C THR A 5 -31.13 -11.68 2.30
N VAL A 6 -31.27 -11.31 1.01
CA VAL A 6 -31.96 -12.15 0.01
C VAL A 6 -30.93 -13.11 -0.60
N ALA A 7 -31.14 -14.42 -0.42
CA ALA A 7 -30.33 -15.47 -1.04
C ALA A 7 -31.18 -16.27 -2.04
N HIS A 8 -30.63 -16.50 -3.24
CA HIS A 8 -31.20 -17.43 -4.23
C HIS A 8 -30.97 -18.89 -3.78
N PRO A 9 -31.93 -19.80 -4.00
CA PRO A 9 -31.99 -21.11 -3.33
C PRO A 9 -31.02 -22.20 -3.83
N ALA A 10 -30.04 -21.88 -4.69
CA ALA A 10 -29.20 -22.90 -5.34
C ALA A 10 -27.74 -23.00 -4.86
N GLN A 11 -27.30 -22.21 -3.86
CA GLN A 11 -25.96 -22.38 -3.28
C GLN A 11 -26.03 -22.61 -1.78
N SER A 12 -25.94 -23.88 -1.39
CA SER A 12 -25.53 -24.30 -0.05
C SER A 12 -24.11 -23.80 0.21
N ARG A 13 -23.97 -22.52 0.57
CA ARG A 13 -22.70 -21.94 1.00
C ARG A 13 -22.40 -22.41 2.41
N SER A 14 -21.40 -23.28 2.46
CA SER A 14 -20.64 -23.80 3.60
C SER A 14 -20.82 -23.02 4.90
N LYS A 15 -21.38 -23.70 5.91
CA LYS A 15 -21.47 -23.25 7.32
C LYS A 15 -20.13 -22.72 7.86
N ASN A 16 -19.01 -23.13 7.27
CA ASN A 16 -17.65 -22.72 7.65
C ASN A 16 -17.36 -21.25 7.32
N LEU A 17 -17.86 -20.73 6.19
CA LEU A 17 -17.64 -19.32 5.80
C LEU A 17 -18.39 -18.36 6.75
N ARG A 18 -19.64 -18.70 7.10
CA ARG A 18 -20.41 -17.96 8.10
C ARG A 18 -19.71 -18.01 9.47
N ARG A 19 -19.26 -19.20 9.88
CA ARG A 19 -18.53 -19.37 11.15
C ARG A 19 -17.24 -18.54 11.18
N GLN A 20 -16.47 -18.52 10.10
CA GLN A 20 -15.22 -17.75 10.00
C GLN A 20 -15.49 -16.24 10.05
N ALA A 21 -16.53 -15.74 9.36
CA ALA A 21 -16.95 -14.35 9.42
C ALA A 21 -17.40 -13.94 10.84
N HIS A 22 -18.18 -14.78 11.51
CA HIS A 22 -18.61 -14.53 12.90
C HIS A 22 -17.43 -14.58 13.88
N SER A 23 -16.48 -15.52 13.72
CA SER A 23 -15.27 -15.58 14.54
C SER A 23 -14.37 -14.36 14.32
N HIS A 24 -14.22 -13.89 13.07
CA HIS A 24 -13.46 -12.67 12.78
C HIS A 24 -14.13 -11.43 13.39
N ALA A 25 -15.45 -11.28 13.24
CA ALA A 25 -16.22 -10.18 13.83
C ALA A 25 -16.11 -10.17 15.37
N ALA A 26 -16.22 -11.33 16.01
CA ALA A 26 -16.04 -11.47 17.46
C ALA A 26 -14.62 -11.09 17.90
N ARG A 27 -13.58 -11.57 17.20
CA ARG A 27 -12.18 -11.20 17.50
C ARG A 27 -11.93 -9.70 17.38
N VAL A 28 -12.46 -9.07 16.33
CA VAL A 28 -12.33 -7.63 16.12
C VAL A 28 -13.09 -6.84 17.19
N ALA A 29 -14.29 -7.28 17.58
CA ALA A 29 -15.05 -6.67 18.67
C ALA A 29 -14.31 -6.77 20.00
N HIS A 30 -13.77 -7.95 20.35
CA HIS A 30 -12.97 -8.13 21.57
C HIS A 30 -11.67 -7.31 21.55
N ALA A 31 -10.98 -7.21 20.42
CA ALA A 31 -9.79 -6.39 20.27
C ALA A 31 -10.10 -4.89 20.45
N ARG A 32 -11.23 -4.40 19.93
CA ARG A 32 -11.71 -3.02 20.13
C ARG A 32 -12.04 -2.76 21.60
N VAL A 33 -12.77 -3.66 22.26
CA VAL A 33 -13.08 -3.55 23.69
C VAL A 33 -11.80 -3.54 24.53
N ARG A 34 -10.82 -4.38 24.21
CA ARG A 34 -9.51 -4.40 24.90
C ARG A 34 -8.76 -3.08 24.73
N LYS A 35 -8.69 -2.54 23.52
CA LYS A 35 -8.05 -1.24 23.25
C LYS A 35 -8.74 -0.09 23.98
N LEU A 36 -10.07 -0.08 24.03
CA LEU A 36 -10.84 0.93 24.77
C LEU A 36 -10.64 0.82 26.29
N ARG A 37 -10.53 -0.40 26.83
CA ARG A 37 -10.21 -0.63 28.25
C ARG A 37 -8.78 -0.18 28.59
N MET A 38 -7.81 -0.44 27.71
CA MET A 38 -6.44 0.02 27.90
C MET A 38 -6.34 1.56 27.84
N ALA A 39 -7.02 2.20 26.88
CA ALA A 39 -7.08 3.67 26.82
C ALA A 39 -7.76 4.28 28.07
N GLY A 40 -8.75 3.60 28.65
CA GLY A 40 -9.37 4.00 29.91
C GLY A 40 -8.47 3.82 31.13
N TYR A 41 -7.58 2.82 31.14
CA TYR A 41 -6.59 2.63 32.22
C TYR A 41 -5.51 3.71 32.17
N THR A 42 -4.91 3.96 31.00
CA THR A 42 -3.89 5.00 30.82
C THR A 42 -4.43 6.41 31.09
N ARG A 43 -5.73 6.65 30.84
CA ARG A 43 -6.38 7.92 31.17
C ARG A 43 -6.71 8.06 32.66
N ARG A 44 -7.02 6.95 33.36
CA ARG A 44 -7.22 6.96 34.81
C ARG A 44 -5.90 7.09 35.58
N GLU A 45 -4.81 6.53 35.08
CA GLU A 45 -3.46 6.77 35.62
C GLU A 45 -3.01 8.24 35.47
N ALA A 46 -3.56 8.98 34.51
CA ALA A 46 -3.24 10.39 34.28
C ALA A 46 -4.14 11.39 35.03
N ASP A 47 -5.32 10.96 35.49
CA ASP A 47 -6.34 11.81 36.14
C ASP A 47 -6.51 11.53 37.66
N ASP A 48 -5.70 10.64 38.26
CA ASP A 48 -5.71 10.39 39.71
C ASP A 48 -4.73 11.33 40.45
N PRO A 49 -5.21 12.31 41.24
CA PRO A 49 -4.36 13.24 41.99
C PRO A 49 -3.57 12.56 43.13
N ASP A 50 -3.96 11.36 43.56
CA ASP A 50 -3.42 10.69 44.76
C ASP A 50 -2.17 9.81 44.47
N MET A 51 -1.77 9.72 43.19
CA MET A 51 -0.49 9.11 42.78
C MET A 51 0.56 10.12 42.31
N GLN A 52 0.24 11.41 42.26
CA GLN A 52 1.18 12.47 41.89
C GLN A 52 2.11 12.91 43.04
N GLU A 53 1.82 12.51 44.29
CA GLU A 53 2.69 12.76 45.45
C GLU A 53 3.68 11.61 45.78
N ARG A 54 3.66 10.48 45.06
CA ARG A 54 4.51 9.32 45.41
C ARG A 54 5.68 9.02 44.48
N ASN A 55 5.95 9.84 43.47
CA ASN A 55 7.09 9.66 42.55
C ASN A 55 8.02 10.88 42.42
N LEU A 56 7.99 11.80 43.38
CA LEU A 56 9.08 12.76 43.62
C LEU A 56 10.10 12.18 44.60
N GLN A 57 10.66 11.02 44.25
CA GLN A 57 11.81 10.47 44.98
C GLN A 57 12.75 9.71 44.01
N PRO A 58 14.01 10.14 43.85
CA PRO A 58 14.98 9.45 43.01
C PRO A 58 15.47 8.17 43.71
N PRO A 59 15.84 7.09 42.97
CA PRO A 59 16.63 6.01 43.54
C PRO A 59 18.04 6.53 43.82
N ASN A 60 18.41 6.55 45.10
CA ASN A 60 19.75 6.81 45.59
C ASN A 60 20.69 5.62 45.26
N TRP A 61 21.69 5.87 44.41
CA TRP A 61 22.97 5.18 44.37
C TRP A 61 24.01 6.32 44.42
N ASN A 62 24.95 6.50 45.34
CA ASN A 62 25.50 5.70 46.43
C ASN A 62 26.18 6.68 47.43
N THR A 63 26.33 6.26 48.69
CA THR A 63 27.48 6.65 49.53
C THR A 63 28.73 6.16 48.80
N ASP A 64 29.69 6.99 48.43
CA ASP A 64 30.61 7.72 49.28
C ASP A 64 31.09 8.92 48.48
N GLU A 65 31.11 10.14 49.03
CA GLU A 65 32.15 11.14 48.71
C GLU A 65 31.85 12.51 49.30
N ARG A 66 32.96 13.12 49.73
CA ARG A 66 33.07 14.42 50.37
C ARG A 66 33.68 15.37 49.33
N ILE A 67 33.20 16.62 49.35
CA ILE A 67 33.94 17.86 49.00
C ILE A 67 33.78 18.43 47.57
N GLN A 68 32.93 19.45 47.52
CA GLN A 68 33.15 20.82 46.99
C GLN A 68 33.40 21.08 45.49
N THR A 69 32.43 21.80 44.92
CA THR A 69 32.52 23.00 44.04
C THR A 69 33.57 23.05 42.93
N SER A 70 33.11 23.14 41.68
CA SER A 70 33.11 24.40 40.90
C SER A 70 32.53 24.18 39.50
N ILE A 71 31.83 25.21 39.02
CA ILE A 71 31.14 25.30 37.73
C ILE A 71 32.18 25.48 36.62
N SER A 72 32.03 24.76 35.49
CA SER A 72 32.54 25.22 34.19
C SER A 72 31.67 24.70 33.05
N ARG A 73 31.23 25.66 32.22
CA ARG A 73 30.65 25.53 30.88
C ARG A 73 31.42 24.52 30.02
N ASP A 74 30.74 23.69 29.23
CA ASP A 74 30.53 23.89 27.79
C ASP A 74 30.04 22.58 27.10
N GLU A 75 29.49 22.75 25.89
CA GLU A 75 29.23 21.76 24.83
C GLU A 75 27.89 21.00 24.84
N THR A 76 26.98 21.51 24.00
CA THR A 76 25.71 20.88 23.64
C THR A 76 25.96 19.76 22.63
N ILE A 77 26.12 18.52 23.10
CA ILE A 77 26.17 17.35 22.21
C ILE A 77 24.73 17.01 21.80
N THR A 78 24.38 17.35 20.56
CA THR A 78 23.15 16.88 19.91
C THR A 78 23.32 15.40 19.56
N LEU A 79 22.90 14.51 20.46
CA LEU A 79 22.82 13.08 20.17
C LEU A 79 21.58 12.80 19.32
N ALA A 80 21.74 12.84 18.00
CA ALA A 80 20.80 12.17 17.11
C ALA A 80 20.80 10.66 17.42
N PRO A 81 19.64 9.97 17.47
CA PRO A 81 19.60 8.55 17.76
C PRO A 81 20.40 7.77 16.72
N ARG A 82 21.44 7.06 17.15
CA ARG A 82 22.19 6.14 16.29
C ARG A 82 21.26 5.00 15.88
N SER A 83 21.04 4.83 14.58
CA SER A 83 20.28 3.70 14.04
C SER A 83 20.93 2.38 14.46
N ILE A 84 20.15 1.46 15.02
CA ILE A 84 20.58 0.10 15.34
C ILE A 84 20.83 -0.63 14.03
N SER A 85 22.09 -0.99 13.73
CA SER A 85 22.41 -1.86 12.58
C SER A 85 21.71 -3.21 12.79
N GLY A 86 21.08 -3.73 11.73
CA GLY A 86 20.33 -4.99 11.73
C GLY A 86 18.81 -4.84 11.83
N ALA A 87 18.30 -3.81 12.51
CA ALA A 87 16.87 -3.50 12.44
C ALA A 87 16.60 -2.91 11.05
N PHE A 88 15.74 -3.56 10.24
CA PHE A 88 15.37 -3.13 8.88
C PHE A 88 16.36 -3.42 7.73
N GLU A 89 17.47 -4.13 7.96
CA GLU A 89 18.39 -4.52 6.87
C GLU A 89 17.73 -5.46 5.84
N HIS A 90 16.66 -6.16 6.24
CA HIS A 90 15.84 -7.01 5.38
C HIS A 90 14.47 -6.41 5.04
N GLU A 91 14.22 -5.13 5.33
CA GLU A 91 12.96 -4.49 4.95
C GLU A 91 12.99 -4.16 3.45
N PRO A 92 12.10 -4.72 2.61
CA PRO A 92 12.22 -4.55 1.16
C PRO A 92 12.03 -3.09 0.72
N LEU A 93 11.24 -2.29 1.45
CA LEU A 93 11.12 -0.85 1.19
C LEU A 93 12.40 -0.08 1.54
N ALA A 94 13.03 -0.35 2.69
CA ALA A 94 14.28 0.33 3.04
C ALA A 94 15.40 -0.01 2.05
N SER A 95 15.49 -1.29 1.65
CA SER A 95 16.42 -1.73 0.60
C SER A 95 16.10 -1.08 -0.74
N PHE A 96 14.82 -1.02 -1.14
CA PHE A 96 14.39 -0.37 -2.35
C PHE A 96 14.78 1.10 -2.36
N LEU A 97 14.44 1.85 -1.30
CA LEU A 97 14.76 3.27 -1.18
C LEU A 97 16.26 3.53 -1.23
N LYS A 98 17.09 2.69 -0.60
CA LYS A 98 18.57 2.80 -0.68
C LYS A 98 19.11 2.55 -2.08
N SER A 99 18.42 1.74 -2.89
CA SER A 99 18.84 1.42 -4.25
C SER A 99 18.45 2.46 -5.30
N LEU A 100 17.59 3.43 -4.94
CA LEU A 100 17.10 4.43 -5.88
C LEU A 100 18.18 5.46 -6.22
N THR A 101 18.22 5.85 -7.49
CA THR A 101 18.93 7.05 -7.93
C THR A 101 18.23 8.32 -7.42
N ASN A 102 18.93 9.47 -7.44
CA ASN A 102 18.33 10.77 -7.10
C ASN A 102 17.06 11.06 -7.91
N ARG A 103 17.06 10.69 -9.20
CA ARG A 103 15.90 10.85 -10.07
C ARG A 103 14.73 9.97 -9.65
N GLU A 104 15.01 8.72 -9.26
CA GLU A 104 13.97 7.80 -8.81
C GLU A 104 13.43 8.17 -7.42
N HIS A 105 14.25 8.73 -6.54
CA HIS A 105 13.78 9.33 -5.29
C HIS A 105 12.77 10.45 -5.55
N PHE A 106 13.05 11.33 -6.52
CA PHE A 106 12.10 12.35 -6.96
C PHE A 106 10.80 11.71 -7.48
N LEU A 107 10.89 10.73 -8.37
CA LEU A 107 9.72 10.03 -8.92
C LEU A 107 8.89 9.34 -7.83
N PHE A 108 9.52 8.72 -6.86
CA PHE A 108 8.83 8.08 -5.74
C PHE A 108 8.13 9.11 -4.84
N SER A 109 8.80 10.23 -4.55
CA SER A 109 8.17 11.33 -3.80
C SER A 109 6.99 11.94 -4.55
N HIS A 110 7.13 12.11 -5.87
CA HIS A 110 6.07 12.59 -6.76
C HIS A 110 4.88 11.64 -6.78
N TYR A 111 5.13 10.32 -6.77
CA TYR A 111 4.06 9.33 -6.71
C TYR A 111 3.21 9.51 -5.45
N ILE A 112 3.88 9.57 -4.29
CA ILE A 112 3.23 9.68 -2.98
C ILE A 112 2.42 10.98 -2.87
N LYS A 113 3.02 12.11 -3.27
CA LYS A 113 2.48 13.45 -3.01
C LYS A 113 1.48 13.92 -4.05
N VAL A 114 1.61 13.46 -5.30
CA VAL A 114 0.86 13.99 -6.44
C VAL A 114 0.05 12.91 -7.12
N VAL A 115 0.72 11.85 -7.61
CA VAL A 115 0.08 10.85 -8.47
C VAL A 115 -1.00 10.07 -7.74
N LEU A 116 -0.70 9.51 -6.57
CA LEU A 116 -1.69 8.70 -5.85
C LEU A 116 -2.93 9.51 -5.45
N PRO A 117 -2.82 10.71 -4.85
CA PRO A 117 -3.98 11.58 -4.61
C PRO A 117 -4.76 11.90 -5.88
N TYR A 118 -4.06 12.26 -6.96
CA TYR A 118 -4.67 12.56 -8.26
C TYR A 118 -5.49 11.37 -8.78
N LEU A 119 -4.90 10.16 -8.78
CA LEU A 119 -5.56 8.95 -9.26
C LEU A 119 -6.75 8.56 -8.36
N CYS A 120 -6.65 8.69 -7.05
CA CYS A 120 -7.77 8.48 -6.13
C CYS A 120 -8.96 9.42 -6.40
N GLY A 121 -8.70 10.64 -6.88
CA GLY A 121 -9.74 11.62 -7.20
C GLY A 121 -10.29 11.55 -8.63
N HIS A 122 -9.49 11.09 -9.60
CA HIS A 122 -9.81 11.26 -11.03
C HIS A 122 -9.87 9.97 -11.83
N CYS A 123 -9.23 8.88 -11.39
CA CYS A 123 -9.30 7.60 -12.07
C CYS A 123 -10.50 6.81 -11.51
N PRO A 124 -11.55 6.51 -12.30
CA PRO A 124 -12.75 5.88 -11.74
C PRO A 124 -12.51 4.44 -11.26
N VAL A 125 -11.45 3.79 -11.74
CA VAL A 125 -10.98 2.50 -11.19
C VAL A 125 -10.41 2.73 -9.78
N MET A 126 -9.53 3.71 -9.60
CA MET A 126 -8.90 4.02 -8.31
C MET A 126 -9.78 4.81 -7.33
N GLN A 127 -10.84 5.45 -7.79
CA GLN A 127 -11.81 6.11 -6.92
C GLN A 127 -12.46 5.09 -5.98
N HIS A 128 -12.80 3.91 -6.49
CA HIS A 128 -13.31 2.82 -5.67
C HIS A 128 -12.29 2.35 -4.63
N PHE A 129 -10.99 2.39 -4.97
CA PHE A 129 -9.89 2.13 -4.04
C PHE A 129 -9.86 3.15 -2.87
N ALA A 130 -10.21 4.41 -3.11
CA ALA A 130 -10.24 5.43 -2.06
C ALA A 130 -11.48 5.31 -1.15
N GLU A 131 -12.62 4.92 -1.71
CA GLU A 131 -13.91 4.85 -1.01
C GLU A 131 -14.04 3.59 -0.14
N TYR A 132 -13.58 2.44 -0.63
CA TYR A 132 -13.87 1.14 -0.02
C TYR A 132 -12.98 0.82 1.20
N ASN A 133 -11.72 1.24 1.22
CA ASN A 133 -10.79 0.83 2.28
C ASN A 133 -9.84 1.97 2.71
N ASN A 134 -10.37 2.86 3.56
CA ASN A 134 -9.59 3.94 4.19
C ASN A 134 -8.34 3.44 4.95
N TYR A 135 -8.34 2.20 5.44
CA TYR A 135 -7.18 1.61 6.11
C TYR A 135 -6.07 1.27 5.11
N MET A 136 -6.40 0.61 4.00
CA MET A 136 -5.46 0.37 2.90
C MET A 136 -4.92 1.68 2.34
N ARG A 137 -5.79 2.67 2.10
CA ARG A 137 -5.36 4.00 1.63
C ARG A 137 -4.40 4.69 2.61
N ARG A 138 -4.54 4.52 3.92
CA ARG A 138 -3.64 5.14 4.92
C ARG A 138 -2.32 4.40 5.08
N ASN A 139 -2.28 3.11 4.75
CA ASN A 139 -1.12 2.24 5.00
C ASN A 139 -0.57 1.62 3.71
N TRP A 140 -0.90 2.18 2.54
CA TRP A 140 -0.54 1.60 1.25
C TRP A 140 0.97 1.42 1.08
N VAL A 141 1.78 2.33 1.63
CA VAL A 141 3.26 2.21 1.60
C VAL A 141 3.70 0.94 2.32
N PHE A 142 3.09 0.63 3.47
CA PHE A 142 3.38 -0.59 4.23
C PHE A 142 2.91 -1.86 3.51
N PHE A 143 1.80 -1.81 2.78
CA PHE A 143 1.35 -3.00 2.05
C PHE A 143 2.13 -3.22 0.76
N SER A 144 2.47 -2.15 0.06
CA SER A 144 3.28 -2.18 -1.16
C SER A 144 4.75 -2.44 -0.89
N SER A 145 5.27 -2.15 0.31
CA SER A 145 6.66 -2.40 0.69
C SER A 145 7.06 -3.87 0.61
N THR A 146 6.11 -4.78 0.58
CA THR A 146 6.36 -6.22 0.49
C THR A 146 6.68 -6.69 -0.93
N ASP A 147 6.54 -5.83 -1.93
CA ASP A 147 6.70 -6.17 -3.35
C ASP A 147 7.46 -5.08 -4.11
N VAL A 148 8.73 -5.37 -4.45
CA VAL A 148 9.60 -4.43 -5.16
C VAL A 148 9.16 -4.19 -6.61
N ASP A 149 8.56 -5.20 -7.27
CA ASP A 149 8.02 -5.03 -8.62
C ASP A 149 6.85 -4.04 -8.60
N LEU A 150 6.05 -4.03 -7.54
CA LEU A 150 5.01 -3.03 -7.36
C LEU A 150 5.58 -1.62 -7.10
N LEU A 151 6.61 -1.49 -6.24
CA LEU A 151 7.25 -0.21 -5.95
C LEU A 151 7.86 0.44 -7.21
N LYS A 152 8.48 -0.36 -8.10
CA LYS A 152 8.94 0.11 -9.41
C LYS A 152 7.79 0.57 -10.31
N GLY A 153 6.60 -0.02 -10.17
CA GLY A 153 5.40 0.39 -10.88
C GLY A 153 4.96 1.80 -10.50
N PHE A 154 5.25 2.25 -9.28
CA PHE A 154 5.00 3.63 -8.85
C PHE A 154 5.93 4.62 -9.56
N LEU A 155 7.17 4.22 -9.86
CA LEU A 155 8.10 5.05 -10.65
C LEU A 155 7.58 5.21 -12.09
N LEU A 156 7.10 4.12 -12.71
CA LEU A 156 6.44 4.16 -14.01
C LEU A 156 5.23 5.10 -14.00
N ALA A 157 4.34 4.97 -13.02
CA ALA A 157 3.16 5.83 -12.89
C ALA A 157 3.55 7.32 -12.74
N SER A 158 4.62 7.63 -12.00
CA SER A 158 5.15 8.99 -11.92
C SER A 158 5.67 9.51 -13.24
N CYS A 159 6.43 8.72 -14.00
CA CYS A 159 6.89 9.12 -15.34
C CYS A 159 5.70 9.39 -16.28
N ARG A 160 4.66 8.55 -16.23
CA ARG A 160 3.42 8.77 -17.00
C ARG A 160 2.73 10.07 -16.61
N HIS A 161 2.56 10.32 -15.33
CA HIS A 161 1.92 11.55 -14.87
C HIS A 161 2.72 12.79 -15.28
N LEU A 162 4.04 12.80 -15.08
CA LEU A 162 4.89 13.94 -15.47
C LEU A 162 4.84 14.20 -16.98
N SER A 163 4.98 13.16 -17.79
CA SER A 163 4.94 13.31 -19.25
C SER A 163 3.58 13.75 -19.78
N MET A 164 2.47 13.22 -19.24
CA MET A 164 1.13 13.47 -19.79
C MET A 164 0.45 14.71 -19.20
N VAL A 165 0.64 14.97 -17.90
CA VAL A 165 -0.04 16.08 -17.19
C VAL A 165 0.84 17.33 -17.14
N HIS A 166 2.14 17.17 -16.95
CA HIS A 166 3.09 18.30 -16.92
C HIS A 166 3.79 18.52 -18.26
N SER A 167 3.55 17.67 -19.27
CA SER A 167 4.18 17.75 -20.59
C SER A 167 5.71 17.65 -20.56
N GLU A 168 6.26 17.00 -19.54
CA GLU A 168 7.69 16.82 -19.36
C GLU A 168 8.19 15.65 -20.23
N GLN A 169 8.59 15.98 -21.46
CA GLN A 169 8.92 15.00 -22.50
C GLN A 169 10.05 14.04 -22.12
N GLU A 170 10.97 14.45 -21.25
CA GLU A 170 12.08 13.61 -20.79
C GLU A 170 11.62 12.33 -20.06
N TYR A 171 10.39 12.31 -19.54
CA TYR A 171 9.82 11.15 -18.84
C TYR A 171 9.07 10.19 -19.75
N VAL A 172 8.80 10.56 -21.02
CA VAL A 172 8.16 9.66 -21.99
C VAL A 172 9.03 8.43 -22.23
N ASN A 173 10.32 8.64 -22.54
CA ASN A 173 11.25 7.54 -22.81
C ASN A 173 11.50 6.68 -21.58
N VAL A 174 11.56 7.29 -20.39
CA VAL A 174 11.74 6.54 -19.13
C VAL A 174 10.52 5.67 -18.83
N ALA A 175 9.30 6.19 -19.01
CA ALA A 175 8.08 5.38 -18.86
C ALA A 175 8.06 4.20 -19.84
N ILE A 176 8.46 4.41 -21.10
CA ILE A 176 8.57 3.35 -22.09
C ILE A 176 9.58 2.27 -21.66
N GLN A 177 10.74 2.66 -21.12
CA GLN A 177 11.75 1.71 -20.63
C GLN A 177 11.22 0.86 -19.48
N TYR A 178 10.56 1.48 -18.49
CA TYR A 178 9.92 0.74 -17.41
C TYR A 178 8.87 -0.25 -17.93
N LYS A 179 7.95 0.20 -18.80
CA LYS A 179 6.92 -0.68 -19.38
C LYS A 179 7.54 -1.84 -20.15
N LEU A 180 8.56 -1.56 -20.98
CA LEU A 180 9.23 -2.58 -21.79
C LEU A 180 9.88 -3.65 -20.89
N ALA A 181 10.54 -3.25 -19.81
CA ALA A 181 11.14 -4.18 -18.85
C ALA A 181 10.08 -5.10 -18.21
N TYR A 182 8.91 -4.56 -17.82
CA TYR A 182 7.81 -5.37 -17.31
C TYR A 182 7.27 -6.35 -18.35
N VAL A 183 7.03 -5.90 -19.59
CA VAL A 183 6.49 -6.77 -20.66
C VAL A 183 7.47 -7.89 -21.00
N GLN A 184 8.74 -7.56 -21.17
CA GLN A 184 9.78 -8.55 -21.50
C GLN A 184 9.90 -9.60 -20.41
N SER A 185 9.97 -9.17 -19.14
CA SER A 185 10.17 -10.10 -18.04
C SER A 185 8.89 -10.87 -17.69
N LEU A 186 7.70 -10.30 -17.89
CA LEU A 186 6.44 -11.05 -17.78
C LEU A 186 6.34 -12.12 -18.86
N ARG A 187 6.73 -11.80 -20.11
CA ARG A 187 6.75 -12.78 -21.21
C ARG A 187 7.70 -13.92 -20.92
N GLU A 188 8.88 -13.62 -20.38
CA GLU A 188 9.85 -14.63 -19.98
C GLU A 188 9.27 -15.58 -18.92
N ILE A 189 8.68 -15.03 -17.85
CA ILE A 189 8.04 -15.84 -16.79
C ILE A 189 6.93 -16.73 -17.34
N ILE A 190 6.08 -16.19 -18.22
CA ILE A 190 4.99 -16.98 -18.82
C ILE A 190 5.56 -18.11 -19.69
N SER A 191 6.68 -17.87 -20.37
CA SER A 191 7.31 -18.85 -21.27
C SER A 191 8.02 -19.98 -20.51
N THR A 192 8.42 -19.78 -19.25
CA THR A 192 9.05 -20.83 -18.44
C THR A 192 8.03 -21.79 -17.83
N GLU A 193 6.75 -21.42 -17.79
CA GLU A 193 5.66 -22.17 -17.15
C GLU A 193 5.93 -22.55 -15.68
N ASP A 194 6.85 -21.85 -15.00
CA ASP A 194 7.22 -22.11 -13.60
C ASP A 194 6.14 -21.54 -12.65
N PRO A 195 5.39 -22.38 -11.92
CA PRO A 195 4.34 -21.92 -11.02
C PRO A 195 4.85 -21.05 -9.86
N SER A 196 6.13 -21.20 -9.47
CA SER A 196 6.74 -20.43 -8.38
C SER A 196 6.83 -18.94 -8.69
N LEU A 197 6.84 -18.59 -9.98
CA LEU A 197 6.92 -17.21 -10.47
C LEU A 197 5.53 -16.57 -10.62
N GLY A 198 4.44 -17.29 -10.33
CA GLY A 198 3.07 -16.82 -10.50
C GLY A 198 2.77 -15.52 -9.74
N ARG A 199 3.31 -15.35 -8.53
CA ARG A 199 3.17 -14.10 -7.76
C ARG A 199 3.75 -12.91 -8.53
N ILE A 200 4.99 -13.07 -9.02
CA ILE A 200 5.71 -12.02 -9.75
C ILE A 200 4.97 -11.72 -11.05
N ALA A 201 4.51 -12.75 -11.77
CA ALA A 201 3.73 -12.59 -12.98
C ALA A 201 2.45 -11.77 -12.74
N VAL A 202 1.71 -12.09 -11.67
CA VAL A 202 0.50 -11.36 -11.29
C VAL A 202 0.80 -9.90 -10.95
N THR A 203 1.80 -9.62 -10.10
CA THR A 203 2.14 -8.23 -9.76
C THR A 203 2.50 -7.43 -11.01
N ARG A 204 3.32 -7.99 -11.91
CA ARG A 204 3.74 -7.29 -13.12
C ARG A 204 2.59 -7.06 -14.09
N ALA A 205 1.71 -8.04 -14.26
CA ALA A 205 0.50 -7.86 -15.07
C ALA A 205 -0.43 -6.80 -14.48
N ILE A 206 -0.54 -6.69 -13.15
CA ILE A 206 -1.28 -5.61 -12.49
C ILE A 206 -0.65 -4.24 -12.73
N VAL A 207 0.68 -4.13 -12.64
CA VAL A 207 1.40 -2.88 -12.95
C VAL A 207 1.19 -2.46 -14.41
N LEU A 208 1.21 -3.42 -15.35
CA LEU A 208 0.94 -3.15 -16.77
C LEU A 208 -0.52 -2.72 -17.01
N ALA A 209 -1.48 -3.42 -16.40
CA ALA A 209 -2.88 -3.02 -16.47
C ALA A 209 -3.10 -1.59 -15.94
N PHE A 210 -2.39 -1.21 -14.88
CA PHE A 210 -2.44 0.13 -14.34
C PHE A 210 -1.89 1.19 -15.30
N ASP A 211 -0.74 0.91 -15.93
CA ASP A 211 -0.15 1.80 -16.95
C ASP A 211 -1.13 2.00 -18.12
N ASP A 212 -1.77 0.93 -18.58
CA ASP A 212 -2.75 1.00 -19.66
C ASP A 212 -3.99 1.80 -19.28
N ILE A 213 -4.47 1.69 -18.03
CA ILE A 213 -5.53 2.57 -17.51
C ILE A 213 -5.10 4.03 -17.55
N MET A 214 -3.86 4.35 -17.14
CA MET A 214 -3.35 5.73 -17.20
C MET A 214 -3.23 6.26 -18.63
N LEU A 215 -2.99 5.38 -19.61
CA LEU A 215 -2.97 5.72 -21.02
C LEU A 215 -4.38 5.78 -21.65
N GLY A 216 -5.40 5.28 -20.96
CA GLY A 216 -6.76 5.16 -21.46
C GLY A 216 -7.00 3.92 -22.34
N ASP A 217 -6.05 2.98 -22.41
CA ASP A 217 -6.17 1.71 -23.13
C ASP A 217 -6.84 0.66 -22.23
N LEU A 218 -8.16 0.81 -22.05
CA LEU A 218 -8.92 -0.10 -21.18
C LEU A 218 -9.00 -1.52 -21.74
N ASP A 219 -8.92 -1.71 -23.05
CA ASP A 219 -8.92 -3.03 -23.67
C ASP A 219 -7.65 -3.82 -23.30
N MET A 220 -6.47 -3.20 -23.42
CA MET A 220 -5.22 -3.82 -23.00
C MET A 220 -5.19 -4.07 -21.48
N ALA A 221 -5.68 -3.11 -20.69
CA ALA A 221 -5.81 -3.29 -19.25
C ALA A 221 -6.67 -4.52 -18.90
N SER A 222 -7.82 -4.70 -19.57
CA SER A 222 -8.70 -5.86 -19.37
C SER A 222 -8.03 -7.18 -19.76
N LYS A 223 -7.21 -7.19 -20.81
CA LYS A 223 -6.43 -8.38 -21.20
C LYS A 223 -5.41 -8.76 -20.13
N HIS A 224 -4.68 -7.78 -19.57
CA HIS A 224 -3.75 -8.03 -18.47
C HIS A 224 -4.46 -8.59 -17.24
N VAL A 225 -5.59 -8.01 -16.84
CA VAL A 225 -6.39 -8.51 -15.71
C VAL A 225 -6.95 -9.91 -15.99
N SER A 226 -7.39 -10.18 -17.21
CA SER A 226 -7.82 -11.54 -17.61
C SER A 226 -6.67 -12.54 -17.50
N GLY A 227 -5.46 -12.16 -17.89
CA GLY A 227 -4.25 -12.97 -17.71
C GLY A 227 -3.96 -13.26 -16.23
N VAL A 228 -4.12 -12.27 -15.35
CA VAL A 228 -4.00 -12.45 -13.89
C VAL A 228 -4.98 -13.50 -13.38
N LEU A 229 -6.25 -13.45 -13.82
CA LEU A 229 -7.25 -14.45 -13.43
C LEU A 229 -6.86 -15.86 -13.88
N GLN A 230 -6.31 -16.00 -15.09
CA GLN A 230 -5.83 -17.29 -15.59
C GLN A 230 -4.64 -17.82 -14.79
N ILE A 231 -3.65 -16.97 -14.48
CA ILE A 231 -2.50 -17.36 -13.65
C ILE A 231 -2.97 -17.84 -12.28
N ALA A 232 -3.89 -17.11 -11.64
CA ALA A 232 -4.43 -17.52 -10.35
C ALA A 232 -5.26 -18.80 -10.43
N HIS A 233 -6.05 -18.99 -11.49
CA HIS A 233 -6.77 -20.23 -11.71
C HIS A 233 -5.81 -21.44 -11.82
N MET A 234 -4.73 -21.30 -12.61
CA MET A 234 -3.71 -22.35 -12.75
C MET A 234 -2.97 -22.64 -11.44
N ALA A 235 -2.78 -21.63 -10.60
CA ALA A 235 -2.18 -21.80 -9.27
C ALA A 235 -3.14 -22.43 -8.22
N GLY A 236 -4.42 -22.64 -8.55
CA GLY A 236 -5.43 -23.15 -7.62
C GLY A 236 -6.08 -22.07 -6.74
N GLY A 237 -5.96 -20.80 -7.10
CA GLY A 237 -6.53 -19.66 -6.40
C GLY A 237 -5.51 -18.57 -6.09
N PHE A 238 -5.98 -17.38 -5.69
CA PHE A 238 -5.10 -16.28 -5.31
C PHE A 238 -4.36 -16.56 -3.99
N GLU A 239 -4.98 -17.32 -3.09
CA GLU A 239 -4.40 -17.71 -1.81
C GLU A 239 -3.13 -18.56 -2.00
N ALA A 240 -3.07 -19.37 -3.05
CA ALA A 240 -1.92 -20.20 -3.38
C ALA A 240 -0.70 -19.39 -3.87
N LEU A 241 -0.93 -18.21 -4.46
CA LEU A 241 0.13 -17.31 -4.94
C LEU A 241 0.78 -16.51 -3.80
N GLY A 242 0.10 -16.38 -2.67
CA GLY A 242 0.54 -15.57 -1.53
C GLY A 242 0.77 -14.11 -1.88
N LEU A 243 -0.11 -13.51 -2.68
CA LEU A 243 0.03 -12.10 -3.10
C LEU A 243 0.05 -11.17 -1.87
N SER A 244 0.67 -10.00 -2.02
CA SER A 244 0.58 -8.98 -0.97
C SER A 244 -0.85 -8.48 -0.82
N GLU A 245 -1.20 -8.02 0.38
CA GLU A 245 -2.51 -7.42 0.67
C GLU A 245 -2.83 -6.27 -0.31
N PHE A 246 -1.81 -5.50 -0.71
CA PHE A 246 -2.01 -4.41 -1.66
C PHE A 246 -2.35 -4.90 -3.07
N VAL A 247 -1.65 -5.94 -3.54
CA VAL A 247 -1.90 -6.53 -4.86
C VAL A 247 -3.29 -7.17 -4.91
N HIS A 248 -3.68 -7.91 -3.86
CA HIS A 248 -5.04 -8.41 -3.70
C HIS A 248 -6.07 -7.28 -3.78
N TYR A 249 -5.79 -6.17 -3.12
CA TYR A 249 -6.71 -5.04 -3.05
C TYR A 249 -6.87 -4.32 -4.40
N ILE A 250 -5.78 -4.09 -5.13
CA ILE A 250 -5.83 -3.56 -6.50
C ILE A 250 -6.62 -4.50 -7.40
N LEU A 251 -6.34 -5.80 -7.33
CA LEU A 251 -7.02 -6.78 -8.17
C LEU A 251 -8.52 -6.84 -7.89
N HIS A 252 -8.92 -6.79 -6.61
CA HIS A 252 -10.32 -6.67 -6.22
C HIS A 252 -10.95 -5.43 -6.85
N THR A 253 -10.23 -4.31 -6.90
CA THR A 253 -10.70 -3.07 -7.51
C THR A 253 -10.89 -3.20 -9.03
N TYR A 254 -9.98 -3.88 -9.73
CA TYR A 254 -10.10 -4.13 -11.17
C TYR A 254 -11.29 -5.02 -11.52
N THR A 255 -11.50 -6.05 -10.71
CA THR A 255 -12.52 -7.08 -10.96
C THR A 255 -13.92 -6.70 -10.46
N HIS A 256 -14.02 -6.05 -9.30
CA HIS A 256 -15.27 -5.76 -8.61
C HIS A 256 -15.60 -4.26 -8.49
N GLY A 257 -14.69 -3.36 -8.87
CA GLY A 257 -14.96 -1.91 -8.91
C GLY A 257 -15.91 -1.54 -10.04
N LYS A 258 -15.59 -0.53 -10.84
CA LYS A 258 -16.41 -0.16 -12.03
C LYS A 258 -16.30 -1.16 -13.20
N ARG A 259 -15.95 -2.42 -12.90
CA ARG A 259 -16.04 -3.61 -13.76
C ARG A 259 -15.24 -3.48 -15.05
N LEU A 260 -13.91 -3.41 -14.94
CA LEU A 260 -13.00 -3.35 -16.09
C LEU A 260 -13.24 -4.52 -17.07
N LEU A 261 -13.67 -5.68 -16.56
CA LEU A 261 -13.95 -6.88 -17.33
C LEU A 261 -15.36 -6.94 -17.95
N ASP A 262 -16.19 -5.91 -17.77
CA ASP A 262 -17.52 -5.90 -18.37
C ASP A 262 -17.47 -5.62 -19.89
N PRO A 263 -18.41 -6.19 -20.68
CA PRO A 263 -18.52 -5.93 -22.11
C PRO A 263 -18.74 -4.45 -22.49
N ILE A 264 -19.28 -3.66 -21.54
CA ILE A 264 -19.43 -2.21 -21.65
C ILE A 264 -18.85 -1.62 -20.37
N PRO A 265 -17.59 -1.17 -20.37
CA PRO A 265 -17.02 -0.50 -19.21
C PRO A 265 -17.86 0.73 -18.87
N ILE A 266 -18.29 0.88 -17.62
CA ILE A 266 -19.07 2.05 -17.13
C ILE A 266 -18.13 3.26 -16.92
N LEU A 267 -17.13 3.40 -17.78
CA LEU A 267 -15.86 4.00 -17.44
C LEU A 267 -15.29 4.79 -18.61
N PRO A 268 -15.98 5.82 -19.14
CA PRO A 268 -15.22 6.90 -19.72
C PRO A 268 -14.48 7.56 -18.56
N CYS A 269 -13.16 7.32 -18.47
CA CYS A 269 -12.29 8.29 -17.79
C CYS A 269 -12.69 9.67 -18.32
N SER A 270 -12.80 10.67 -17.44
CA SER A 270 -13.09 12.05 -17.86
C SER A 270 -12.19 12.41 -19.04
N ASP A 271 -12.69 13.16 -20.03
CA ASP A 271 -11.89 13.62 -21.18
C ASP A 271 -10.63 14.41 -20.74
N ARG A 272 -10.62 14.88 -19.48
CA ARG A 272 -9.50 15.58 -18.84
C ARG A 272 -8.54 14.67 -18.07
N PHE A 273 -8.84 13.37 -17.91
CA PHE A 273 -7.97 12.44 -17.20
C PHE A 273 -6.65 12.28 -17.93
N MET A 274 -5.54 12.41 -17.19
CA MET A 274 -4.18 12.33 -17.71
C MET A 274 -3.94 13.28 -18.90
N LYS A 275 -4.52 14.49 -18.84
CA LYS A 275 -4.31 15.57 -19.82
C LYS A 275 -3.66 16.80 -19.16
N PRO A 276 -2.97 17.65 -19.93
CA PRO A 276 -2.45 18.91 -19.41
C PRO A 276 -3.55 19.76 -18.78
N GLY A 277 -3.26 20.37 -17.63
CA GLY A 277 -4.20 21.25 -16.92
C GLY A 277 -5.27 20.53 -16.09
N SER A 278 -5.23 19.20 -15.98
CA SER A 278 -6.17 18.42 -15.16
C SER A 278 -5.95 18.52 -13.64
N THR A 279 -5.00 19.33 -13.19
CA THR A 279 -4.56 19.44 -11.80
C THR A 279 -5.05 20.72 -11.10
N ARG A 280 -5.94 21.52 -11.70
CA ARG A 280 -6.53 22.65 -10.98
C ARG A 280 -7.61 22.16 -9.98
N PRO A 281 -7.55 22.63 -8.72
CA PRO A 281 -8.57 22.35 -7.71
C PRO A 281 -9.94 22.91 -8.12
#